data_AF-A0A1V6B1I9-F1
#
_entry.id   AF-A0A1V6B1I9-F1
#
_cell.length_a   1.000
_cell.length_b   1.000
_cell.length_c   1.000
_cell.angle_alpha   90.00
_cell.angle_beta   90.00
_cell.angle_gamma   90.00
#
_symmetry.space_group_name_H-M   'P 1'
#
loop_
_entity.id
_entity.type
_entity.pdbx_description
1 polymer ?
#
loop_
_entity_poly.entity_id
_entity_poly.type
_entity_poly.pdbx_seq_one_letter_code
_entity_poly.pdbx_strand_id
1 'polypeptide(L)'
;MRGTRSLAAVLIGLSLVLAPLRGRAETDPLKEAWNRLPAAEKHFQKGLREFQAGRYATAAGAFRKTIDALPRHAYASYYLANIAYVQGDFQNALADMERSLRDLDFMRDLNTYAVAKQSQTIDSYRQMLDSEWENAPDCRSQREIESLTDEIATEKNKLEVRTAAEDASRLSQRAHFLYFLGNIRFQLKQFPEALDAYQKALDLNPRHVSAVNNAAAVRYMAGDPQGALDQLDEGARAGVGGHLNLKLKHLILEALGRPTEGVLQEDLSAAGPGADLGVVRFALAFNGGDPLLPPLYENGYVVFSRTSRQAILVDPGVEDPRIAELIARNHLEVKAVFNTHNHDDHAAADKVYAALYKAPVYLSLKEEKRTDRPAVRPIGDGETISFEGFTVQALLTPGHTAGSTCFLIGGYLFSGDTLLADDIGSPAGGNDRQRADARSGLVRVIREKLLSLDGRTRVCPGHGKTTTIAAEAAGNPFLKNQPADLNR
;
A
#
# COMPACT_ATOMS: atom_id res chain seq x y z
N MET A 1 20.13 -56.72 0.52
CA MET A 1 18.75 -56.15 0.57
C MET A 1 18.14 -56.35 1.96
N ARG A 2 18.33 -55.38 2.86
CA ARG A 2 17.53 -55.09 4.08
C ARG A 2 18.22 -53.89 4.71
N GLY A 3 17.75 -52.67 4.44
CA GLY A 3 18.37 -51.47 5.02
C GLY A 3 18.01 -50.14 4.39
N THR A 4 17.53 -50.09 3.14
CA THR A 4 17.02 -48.86 2.54
C THR A 4 15.65 -48.55 3.12
N ARG A 5 15.62 -47.95 4.32
CA ARG A 5 14.47 -47.16 4.76
C ARG A 5 14.20 -46.16 3.64
N SER A 6 13.06 -46.33 2.97
CA SER A 6 12.64 -45.46 1.87
C SER A 6 12.88 -44.01 2.26
N LEU A 7 13.54 -43.26 1.39
CA LEU A 7 13.75 -41.81 1.48
C LEU A 7 12.47 -41.04 1.86
N ALA A 8 11.29 -41.58 1.48
CA ALA A 8 10.00 -41.08 1.90
C ALA A 8 9.84 -41.09 3.44
N ALA A 9 10.32 -42.10 4.16
CA ALA A 9 10.30 -42.14 5.62
C ALA A 9 11.33 -41.21 6.28
N VAL A 10 12.39 -40.81 5.56
CA VAL A 10 13.42 -39.86 6.02
C VAL A 10 12.95 -38.41 5.80
N LEU A 11 12.31 -38.11 4.66
CA LEU A 11 11.69 -36.81 4.38
C LEU A 11 10.36 -36.62 5.12
N ILE A 12 9.53 -37.67 5.25
CA ILE A 12 8.39 -37.69 6.19
C ILE A 12 8.91 -37.64 7.62
N GLY A 13 10.11 -38.15 7.91
CA GLY A 13 10.73 -38.05 9.22
C GLY A 13 11.25 -36.65 9.57
N LEU A 14 11.85 -35.94 8.62
CA LEU A 14 12.25 -34.54 8.78
C LEU A 14 11.05 -33.60 8.89
N SER A 15 9.88 -34.00 8.35
CA SER A 15 8.61 -33.29 8.54
C SER A 15 7.75 -33.81 9.71
N LEU A 16 8.01 -35.03 10.20
CA LEU A 16 7.30 -35.75 11.28
C LEU A 16 8.22 -36.87 11.88
N VAL A 17 9.11 -36.59 12.84
CA VAL A 17 9.61 -37.65 13.77
C VAL A 17 9.41 -37.23 15.22
N LEU A 18 8.41 -37.87 15.80
CA LEU A 18 8.25 -38.20 17.21
C LEU A 18 9.16 -39.38 17.58
N ALA A 19 9.89 -39.26 18.68
CA ALA A 19 10.12 -40.37 19.62
C ALA A 19 10.49 -39.80 21.00
N PRO A 20 9.73 -40.10 22.08
CA PRO A 20 10.07 -39.63 23.41
C PRO A 20 11.20 -40.49 23.98
N LEU A 21 12.40 -39.91 24.10
CA LEU A 21 13.48 -40.53 24.89
C LEU A 21 13.10 -40.49 26.37
N ARG A 22 12.80 -41.66 26.94
CA ARG A 22 12.60 -41.84 28.38
C ARG A 22 13.90 -41.53 29.12
N GLY A 23 13.87 -40.45 29.88
CA GLY A 23 14.85 -40.13 30.92
C GLY A 23 14.29 -38.98 31.74
N ARG A 24 13.92 -39.23 33.00
CA ARG A 24 13.54 -38.18 33.94
C ARG A 24 14.79 -37.37 34.27
N ALA A 25 14.84 -36.15 33.76
CA ALA A 25 15.72 -35.06 34.18
C ALA A 25 14.98 -33.76 33.83
N GLU A 26 15.12 -32.74 34.68
CA GLU A 26 14.41 -31.45 34.64
C GLU A 26 14.03 -31.01 33.22
N THR A 27 12.72 -30.83 33.00
CA THR A 27 12.15 -30.60 31.68
C THR A 27 12.53 -29.21 31.16
N ASP A 28 13.45 -29.15 30.20
CA ASP A 28 13.64 -27.98 29.35
C ASP A 28 12.27 -27.61 28.70
N PRO A 29 11.69 -26.44 29.02
CA PRO A 29 10.39 -26.03 28.50
C PRO A 29 10.32 -25.98 26.97
N LEU A 30 11.44 -25.70 26.29
CA LEU A 30 11.51 -25.69 24.83
C LEU A 30 11.46 -27.10 24.26
N LYS A 31 12.11 -28.06 24.94
CA LYS A 31 12.07 -29.48 24.54
C LYS A 31 10.66 -30.07 24.67
N GLU A 32 9.93 -29.75 25.74
CA GLU A 32 8.55 -30.19 25.89
C GLU A 32 7.64 -29.57 24.82
N ALA A 33 7.77 -28.27 24.59
CA ALA A 33 7.02 -27.56 23.57
C ALA A 33 7.31 -28.07 22.15
N TRP A 34 8.57 -28.38 21.85
CA TRP A 34 8.99 -29.00 20.59
C TRP A 34 8.26 -30.32 20.33
N ASN A 35 8.13 -31.18 21.34
CA ASN A 35 7.42 -32.46 21.20
C ASN A 35 5.92 -32.28 20.93
N ARG A 36 5.33 -31.16 21.36
CA ARG A 36 3.90 -30.83 21.17
C ARG A 36 3.64 -30.03 19.90
N LEU A 37 4.67 -29.37 19.35
CA LEU A 37 4.57 -28.48 18.21
C LEU A 37 3.91 -29.12 16.97
N PRO A 38 4.21 -30.37 16.56
CA PRO A 38 3.56 -30.97 15.39
C PRO A 38 2.03 -31.12 15.52
N ALA A 39 1.56 -31.46 16.73
CA ALA A 39 0.12 -31.57 16.99
C ALA A 39 -0.57 -30.20 16.98
N ALA A 40 0.08 -29.19 17.56
CA ALA A 40 -0.40 -27.82 17.56
C ALA A 40 -0.46 -27.23 16.14
N GLU A 41 0.57 -27.47 15.33
CA GLU A 41 0.69 -26.94 13.96
C GLU A 41 -0.40 -27.50 13.04
N LYS A 42 -0.76 -28.78 13.20
CA LYS A 42 -1.89 -29.38 12.47
C LYS A 42 -3.20 -28.62 12.71
N HIS A 43 -3.46 -28.23 13.96
CA HIS A 43 -4.63 -27.43 14.30
C HIS A 43 -4.51 -26.00 13.80
N PHE A 44 -3.30 -25.42 13.86
CA PHE A 44 -3.04 -24.05 13.44
C PHE A 44 -3.28 -23.87 11.94
N GLN A 45 -2.75 -24.78 11.11
CA GLN A 45 -2.95 -24.81 9.67
C GLN A 45 -4.41 -25.05 9.27
N LYS A 46 -5.18 -25.77 10.09
CA LYS A 46 -6.64 -25.83 9.91
C LYS A 46 -7.27 -24.47 10.20
N GLY A 47 -6.90 -23.84 11.31
CA GLY A 47 -7.39 -22.51 11.70
C GLY A 47 -7.14 -21.45 10.63
N LEU A 48 -5.94 -21.40 10.07
CA LEU A 48 -5.59 -20.46 8.98
C LEU A 48 -6.47 -20.63 7.75
N ARG A 49 -6.67 -21.87 7.28
CA ARG A 49 -7.55 -22.17 6.13
C ARG A 49 -8.99 -21.74 6.35
N GLU A 50 -9.51 -21.98 7.55
CA GLU A 50 -10.87 -21.58 7.92
C GLU A 50 -11.00 -20.06 8.06
N PHE A 51 -9.98 -19.40 8.62
CA PHE A 51 -9.92 -17.94 8.74
C PHE A 51 -9.90 -17.25 7.37
N GLN A 52 -9.05 -17.73 6.46
CA GLN A 52 -8.99 -17.25 5.07
C GLN A 52 -10.30 -17.47 4.31
N ALA A 53 -11.04 -18.52 4.65
CA ALA A 53 -12.35 -18.80 4.06
C ALA A 53 -13.51 -18.06 4.76
N GLY A 54 -13.22 -17.10 5.67
CA GLY A 54 -14.22 -16.32 6.39
C GLY A 54 -15.03 -17.09 7.42
N ARG A 55 -14.68 -18.35 7.72
CA ARG A 55 -15.39 -19.22 8.67
C ARG A 55 -14.86 -19.03 10.09
N TYR A 56 -15.05 -17.83 10.64
CA TYR A 56 -14.42 -17.39 11.90
C TYR A 56 -14.73 -18.28 13.11
N ALA A 57 -15.96 -18.80 13.25
CA ALA A 57 -16.30 -19.69 14.36
C ALA A 57 -15.50 -21.01 14.31
N THR A 58 -15.40 -21.62 13.13
CA THR A 58 -14.63 -22.86 12.91
C THR A 58 -13.13 -22.59 13.08
N ALA A 59 -12.65 -21.45 12.59
CA ALA A 59 -11.26 -21.01 12.74
C ALA A 59 -10.89 -20.85 14.23
N ALA A 60 -11.72 -20.15 15.01
CA ALA A 60 -11.53 -19.97 16.44
C ALA A 60 -11.47 -21.31 17.18
N GLY A 61 -12.34 -22.26 16.83
CA GLY A 61 -12.30 -23.61 17.39
C GLY A 61 -11.00 -24.37 17.07
N ALA A 62 -10.41 -24.16 15.89
CA ALA A 62 -9.10 -24.72 15.55
C ALA A 62 -7.95 -24.04 16.30
N PHE A 63 -7.95 -22.70 16.40
CA PHE A 63 -6.91 -21.97 17.15
C PHE A 63 -6.93 -22.29 18.64
N ARG A 64 -8.12 -22.48 19.25
CA ARG A 64 -8.21 -22.96 20.64
C ARG A 64 -7.58 -24.34 20.82
N LYS A 65 -7.82 -25.28 19.89
CA LYS A 65 -7.15 -26.60 19.89
C LYS A 65 -5.64 -26.49 19.71
N THR A 66 -5.15 -25.50 18.96
CA THR A 66 -3.72 -25.20 18.88
C THR A 66 -3.17 -24.78 20.25
N ILE A 67 -3.87 -23.91 20.97
CA ILE A 67 -3.48 -23.45 22.32
C ILE A 67 -3.58 -24.61 23.34
N ASP A 68 -4.59 -25.46 23.25
CA ASP A 68 -4.71 -26.65 24.11
C ASP A 68 -3.51 -27.59 23.93
N ALA A 69 -3.03 -27.74 22.69
CA ALA A 69 -1.84 -28.54 22.38
C ALA A 69 -0.53 -27.84 22.77
N LEU A 70 -0.42 -26.52 22.52
CA LEU A 70 0.73 -25.69 22.84
C LEU A 70 0.28 -24.35 23.46
N PRO A 71 0.20 -24.26 24.82
CA PRO A 71 -0.40 -23.10 25.50
C PRO A 71 0.22 -21.74 25.17
N ARG A 72 1.53 -21.71 24.88
CA ARG A 72 2.29 -20.49 24.56
C ARG A 72 2.38 -20.24 23.05
N HIS A 73 1.41 -20.72 22.26
CA HIS A 73 1.39 -20.51 20.81
C HIS A 73 0.93 -19.09 20.46
N ALA A 74 1.87 -18.14 20.40
CA ALA A 74 1.61 -16.71 20.18
C ALA A 74 0.72 -16.43 18.96
N TYR A 75 0.97 -17.09 17.84
CA TYR A 75 0.22 -16.83 16.60
C TYR A 75 -1.25 -17.24 16.67
N ALA A 76 -1.59 -18.31 17.40
CA ALA A 76 -2.98 -18.74 17.55
C ALA A 76 -3.76 -17.72 18.39
N SER A 77 -3.13 -17.17 19.43
CA SER A 77 -3.70 -16.08 20.22
C SER A 77 -3.89 -14.81 19.39
N TYR A 78 -2.94 -14.48 18.50
CA TYR A 78 -3.09 -13.36 17.55
C TYR A 78 -4.33 -13.50 16.64
N TYR A 79 -4.54 -14.68 16.06
CA TYR A 79 -5.71 -14.90 15.20
C TYR A 79 -7.03 -14.94 15.99
N LEU A 80 -7.03 -15.43 17.24
CA LEU A 80 -8.20 -15.30 18.11
C LEU A 80 -8.51 -13.84 18.43
N ALA A 81 -7.49 -13.02 18.69
CA ALA A 81 -7.66 -11.58 18.87
C ALA A 81 -8.27 -10.91 17.63
N ASN A 82 -7.81 -11.28 16.43
CA ASN A 82 -8.40 -10.80 15.17
C ASN A 82 -9.88 -11.18 15.03
N ILE A 83 -10.22 -12.43 15.33
CA ILE A 83 -11.61 -12.91 15.27
C ILE A 83 -12.49 -12.13 16.27
N ALA A 84 -12.03 -11.98 17.51
CA ALA A 84 -12.75 -11.23 18.54
C ALA A 84 -12.93 -9.76 18.15
N TYR A 85 -11.89 -9.14 17.57
CA TYR A 85 -11.95 -7.76 17.08
C TYR A 85 -13.02 -7.58 15.99
N VAL A 86 -13.06 -8.48 14.99
CA VAL A 86 -14.08 -8.46 13.92
C VAL A 86 -15.49 -8.66 14.47
N GLN A 87 -15.64 -9.39 15.56
CA GLN A 87 -16.91 -9.60 16.25
C GLN A 87 -17.32 -8.42 17.17
N GLY A 88 -16.48 -7.40 17.30
CA GLY A 88 -16.70 -6.26 18.21
C GLY A 88 -16.43 -6.58 19.68
N ASP A 89 -15.87 -7.75 19.99
CA ASP A 89 -15.51 -8.16 21.35
C ASP A 89 -14.08 -7.71 21.68
N PHE A 90 -13.93 -6.40 21.88
CA PHE A 90 -12.62 -5.77 22.04
C PHE A 90 -11.91 -6.14 23.35
N GLN A 91 -12.65 -6.56 24.39
CA GLN A 91 -12.05 -7.00 25.65
C GLN A 91 -11.36 -8.36 25.49
N ASN A 92 -12.03 -9.33 24.85
CA ASN A 92 -11.39 -10.60 24.55
C ASN A 92 -10.27 -10.44 23.51
N ALA A 93 -10.46 -9.55 22.53
CA ALA A 93 -9.40 -9.21 21.58
C ALA A 93 -8.14 -8.69 22.29
N LEU A 94 -8.30 -7.78 23.26
CA LEU A 94 -7.19 -7.25 24.06
C LEU A 94 -6.47 -8.37 24.83
N ALA A 95 -7.21 -9.21 25.54
CA ALA A 95 -6.64 -10.28 26.35
C ALA A 95 -5.86 -11.30 25.50
N ASP A 96 -6.41 -11.72 24.36
CA ASP A 96 -5.73 -12.64 23.44
C ASP A 96 -4.52 -11.97 22.76
N MET A 97 -4.59 -10.67 22.49
CA MET A 97 -3.46 -9.95 21.90
C MET A 97 -2.30 -9.76 22.87
N GLU A 98 -2.59 -9.42 24.12
CA GLU A 98 -1.57 -9.33 25.18
C GLU A 98 -0.94 -10.69 25.48
N ARG A 99 -1.73 -11.79 25.43
CA ARG A 99 -1.18 -13.14 25.49
C ARG A 99 -0.24 -13.40 24.32
N SER A 100 -0.66 -13.04 23.10
CA SER A 100 0.16 -13.21 21.90
C SER A 100 1.52 -12.52 21.99
N LEU A 101 1.53 -11.23 22.35
CA LEU A 101 2.76 -10.45 22.50
C LEU A 101 3.69 -10.98 23.61
N ARG A 102 3.13 -11.45 24.72
CA ARG A 102 3.89 -12.05 25.84
C ARG A 102 4.62 -13.33 25.44
N ASP A 103 4.00 -14.15 24.59
CA ASP A 103 4.53 -15.44 24.18
C ASP A 103 5.30 -15.41 22.85
N LEU A 104 5.40 -14.24 22.21
CA LEU A 104 6.05 -14.11 20.91
C LEU A 104 7.54 -14.48 20.95
N ASP A 105 8.25 -14.04 22.00
CA ASP A 105 9.67 -14.39 22.20
C ASP A 105 9.84 -15.89 22.48
N PHE A 106 8.87 -16.54 23.14
CA PHE A 106 8.90 -17.98 23.32
C PHE A 106 8.74 -18.75 22.00
N MET A 107 7.84 -18.31 21.12
CA MET A 107 7.69 -18.93 19.80
C MET A 107 8.93 -18.72 18.94
N ARG A 108 9.61 -17.57 19.06
CA ARG A 108 10.92 -17.34 18.44
C ARG A 108 11.93 -18.37 18.94
N ASP A 109 12.08 -18.50 20.25
CA ASP A 109 13.06 -19.41 20.85
C ASP A 109 12.76 -20.87 20.51
N LEU A 110 11.47 -21.23 20.45
CA LEU A 110 11.01 -22.55 20.01
C LEU A 110 11.34 -22.83 18.54
N ASN A 111 11.16 -21.84 17.66
CA ASN A 111 11.54 -21.96 16.24
C ASN A 111 13.07 -22.07 16.09
N THR A 112 13.85 -21.30 16.84
CA THR A 112 15.32 -21.45 16.85
C THR A 112 15.75 -22.82 17.35
N TYR A 113 15.12 -23.31 18.42
CA TYR A 113 15.37 -24.66 18.93
C TYR A 113 15.00 -25.74 17.91
N ALA A 114 13.86 -25.60 17.23
CA ALA A 114 13.41 -26.48 16.16
C ALA A 114 14.43 -26.61 15.02
N VAL A 115 14.92 -25.46 14.53
CA VAL A 115 15.95 -25.38 13.49
C VAL A 115 17.23 -26.07 13.96
N ALA A 116 17.70 -25.79 15.18
CA ALA A 116 18.91 -26.39 15.72
C ALA A 116 18.79 -27.92 15.82
N LYS A 117 17.61 -28.44 16.18
CA LYS A 117 17.36 -29.90 16.21
C LYS A 117 17.29 -30.52 14.82
N GLN A 118 16.70 -29.84 13.85
CA GLN A 118 16.72 -30.28 12.46
C GLN A 118 18.15 -30.30 11.89
N SER A 119 18.94 -29.24 12.14
CA SER A 119 20.35 -29.17 11.74
C SER A 119 21.20 -30.27 12.38
N GLN A 120 21.05 -30.52 13.68
CA GLN A 120 21.74 -31.63 14.37
C GLN A 120 21.37 -33.00 13.78
N THR A 121 20.11 -33.18 13.39
CA THR A 121 19.62 -34.41 12.78
C THR A 121 20.25 -34.60 11.39
N ILE A 122 20.25 -33.54 10.56
CA ILE A 122 20.91 -33.51 9.24
C ILE A 122 22.39 -33.87 9.37
N ASP A 123 23.12 -33.28 10.33
CA ASP A 123 24.55 -33.55 10.54
C ASP A 123 24.80 -35.00 10.98
N SER A 124 23.93 -35.55 11.84
CA SER A 124 24.02 -36.96 12.29
C SER A 124 23.79 -37.93 11.12
N TYR A 125 22.84 -37.63 10.24
CA TYR A 125 22.60 -38.43 9.03
C TYR A 125 23.76 -38.34 8.04
N ARG A 126 24.36 -37.17 7.87
CA ARG A 126 25.54 -37.00 7.03
C ARG A 126 26.70 -37.86 7.52
N GLN A 127 27.00 -37.86 8.81
CA GLN A 127 28.04 -38.73 9.39
C GLN A 127 27.77 -40.22 9.15
N MET A 128 26.50 -40.63 9.22
CA MET A 128 26.11 -42.01 8.91
C MET A 128 26.36 -42.35 7.45
N LEU A 129 25.99 -41.46 6.52
CA LEU A 129 26.25 -41.64 5.08
C LEU A 129 27.74 -41.66 4.75
N ASP A 130 28.55 -40.80 5.39
CA ASP A 130 30.01 -40.79 5.22
C ASP A 130 30.61 -42.15 5.63
N SER A 131 30.14 -42.72 6.75
CA SER A 131 30.56 -44.06 7.21
C SER A 131 30.07 -45.19 6.30
N GLU A 132 28.85 -45.10 5.75
CA GLU A 132 28.34 -46.07 4.77
C GLU A 132 29.09 -45.99 3.44
N TRP A 133 29.48 -44.78 3.01
CA TRP A 133 30.27 -44.53 1.82
C TRP A 133 31.64 -45.21 1.89
N GLU A 134 32.34 -45.08 3.02
CA GLU A 134 33.64 -45.72 3.27
C GLU A 134 33.57 -47.27 3.19
N ASN A 135 32.41 -47.85 3.51
CA ASN A 135 32.19 -49.30 3.56
C ASN A 135 31.38 -49.84 2.36
N ALA A 136 31.18 -49.04 1.32
CA ALA A 136 30.31 -49.40 0.20
C ALA A 136 30.91 -50.56 -0.64
N PRO A 137 30.13 -51.62 -0.93
CA PRO A 137 30.65 -52.83 -1.57
C PRO A 137 30.85 -52.70 -3.09
N ASP A 138 30.21 -51.72 -3.73
CA ASP A 138 30.31 -51.47 -5.17
C ASP A 138 30.04 -49.99 -5.54
N CYS A 139 30.39 -49.64 -6.78
CA CYS A 139 30.22 -48.28 -7.31
C CYS A 139 28.74 -47.85 -7.43
N ARG A 140 27.79 -48.81 -7.40
CA ARG A 140 26.37 -48.50 -7.49
C ARG A 140 25.85 -47.99 -6.14
N SER A 141 26.22 -48.68 -5.07
CA SER A 141 25.93 -48.32 -3.68
C SER A 141 26.57 -46.98 -3.33
N GLN A 142 27.78 -46.73 -3.82
CA GLN A 142 28.42 -45.42 -3.76
C GLN A 142 27.53 -44.35 -4.40
N ARG A 143 27.22 -44.43 -5.70
CA ARG A 143 26.37 -43.41 -6.37
C ARG A 143 25.03 -43.13 -5.69
N GLU A 144 24.41 -44.15 -5.07
CA GLU A 144 23.20 -43.96 -4.27
C GLU A 144 23.47 -43.09 -3.03
N ILE A 145 24.55 -43.34 -2.29
CA ILE A 145 24.96 -42.54 -1.12
C ILE A 145 25.38 -41.11 -1.51
N GLU A 146 26.04 -40.92 -2.65
CA GLU A 146 26.36 -39.59 -3.23
C GLU A 146 25.08 -38.78 -3.46
N SER A 147 24.07 -39.37 -4.13
CA SER A 147 22.77 -38.72 -4.36
C SER A 147 22.08 -38.31 -3.06
N LEU A 148 22.12 -39.17 -2.03
CA LEU A 148 21.55 -38.88 -0.71
C LEU A 148 22.28 -37.72 -0.02
N THR A 149 23.60 -37.66 -0.18
CA THR A 149 24.44 -36.61 0.40
C THR A 149 24.13 -35.25 -0.22
N ASP A 150 23.93 -35.19 -1.54
CA ASP A 150 23.55 -33.98 -2.26
C ASP A 150 22.15 -33.47 -1.86
N GLU A 151 21.19 -34.39 -1.67
CA GLU A 151 19.86 -34.05 -1.18
C GLU A 151 19.90 -33.48 0.25
N ILE A 152 20.66 -34.10 1.15
CA ILE A 152 20.85 -33.61 2.52
C ILE A 152 21.55 -32.25 2.53
N ALA A 153 22.55 -32.03 1.68
CA ALA A 153 23.21 -30.74 1.53
C ALA A 153 22.24 -29.65 1.03
N THR A 154 21.34 -30.02 0.11
CA THR A 154 20.28 -29.13 -0.39
C THR A 154 19.30 -28.75 0.73
N GLU A 155 18.85 -29.71 1.56
CA GLU A 155 17.97 -29.42 2.70
C GLU A 155 18.66 -28.58 3.78
N LYS A 156 19.95 -28.82 4.03
CA LYS A 156 20.75 -27.99 4.94
C LYS A 156 20.84 -26.54 4.45
N ASN A 157 21.10 -26.34 3.17
CA ASN A 157 21.14 -25.00 2.56
C ASN A 157 19.77 -24.31 2.64
N LYS A 158 18.67 -25.01 2.37
CA LYS A 158 17.30 -24.46 2.56
C LYS A 158 17.04 -24.02 4.00
N LEU A 159 17.53 -24.79 4.98
CA LEU A 159 17.40 -24.47 6.41
C LEU A 159 18.22 -23.23 6.79
N GLU A 160 19.45 -23.12 6.29
CA GLU A 160 20.35 -21.97 6.52
C GLU A 160 19.85 -20.68 5.83
N VAL A 161 19.28 -20.79 4.63
CA VAL A 161 18.66 -19.65 3.93
C VAL A 161 17.41 -19.17 4.68
N ARG A 162 16.61 -20.08 5.24
CA ARG A 162 15.44 -19.72 6.07
C ARG A 162 15.86 -18.91 7.29
N THR A 163 16.89 -19.34 8.01
CA THR A 163 17.32 -18.66 9.24
C THR A 163 17.93 -17.28 8.97
N ALA A 164 18.68 -17.11 7.88
CA ALA A 164 19.31 -15.84 7.52
C ALA A 164 18.29 -14.73 7.14
N ALA A 165 17.08 -15.09 6.69
CA ALA A 165 16.03 -14.15 6.30
C ALA A 165 15.12 -13.69 7.47
N GLU A 166 15.32 -14.21 8.69
CA GLU A 166 14.28 -14.17 9.72
C GLU A 166 14.34 -12.96 10.67
N ASP A 167 15.49 -12.31 10.88
CA ASP A 167 15.56 -11.27 11.93
C ASP A 167 14.86 -9.94 11.58
N ALA A 168 15.00 -9.46 10.34
CA ALA A 168 14.25 -8.30 9.85
C ALA A 168 12.74 -8.59 9.74
N SER A 169 12.39 -9.82 9.36
CA SER A 169 10.99 -10.29 9.30
C SER A 169 10.34 -10.35 10.70
N ARG A 170 11.12 -10.74 11.73
CA ARG A 170 10.66 -10.80 13.13
C ARG A 170 10.37 -9.43 13.72
N LEU A 171 11.23 -8.44 13.50
CA LEU A 171 10.99 -7.06 13.95
C LEU A 171 9.74 -6.48 13.28
N SER A 172 9.58 -6.71 11.97
CA SER A 172 8.38 -6.31 11.22
C SER A 172 7.10 -6.99 11.76
N GLN A 173 7.16 -8.29 12.09
CA GLN A 173 6.03 -9.01 12.67
C GLN A 173 5.64 -8.45 14.05
N ARG A 174 6.62 -8.20 14.93
CA ARG A 174 6.36 -7.62 16.26
C ARG A 174 5.79 -6.20 16.15
N ALA A 175 6.29 -5.40 15.21
CA ALA A 175 5.74 -4.08 14.90
C ALA A 175 4.26 -4.18 14.49
N HIS A 176 3.92 -5.12 13.60
CA HIS A 176 2.53 -5.33 13.18
C HIS A 176 1.60 -5.73 14.35
N PHE A 177 2.09 -6.57 15.26
CA PHE A 177 1.33 -6.98 16.44
C PHE A 177 1.09 -5.78 17.38
N LEU A 178 2.10 -4.96 17.62
CA LEU A 178 1.94 -3.75 18.43
C LEU A 178 0.98 -2.74 17.79
N TYR A 179 1.03 -2.58 16.47
CA TYR A 179 0.05 -1.80 15.72
C TYR A 179 -1.38 -2.31 15.94
N PHE A 180 -1.59 -3.62 15.84
CA PHE A 180 -2.92 -4.20 16.05
C PHE A 180 -3.41 -4.06 17.50
N LEU A 181 -2.51 -4.17 18.49
CA LEU A 181 -2.83 -3.83 19.89
C LEU A 181 -3.28 -2.37 20.02
N GLY A 182 -2.63 -1.43 19.34
CA GLY A 182 -3.03 -0.03 19.28
C GLY A 182 -4.47 0.13 18.77
N ASN A 183 -4.83 -0.59 17.70
CA ASN A 183 -6.19 -0.56 17.15
C ASN A 183 -7.24 -1.08 18.14
N ILE A 184 -6.95 -2.18 18.85
CA ILE A 184 -7.86 -2.71 19.88
C ILE A 184 -8.07 -1.67 21.00
N ARG A 185 -6.99 -1.08 21.51
CA ARG A 185 -7.03 -0.06 22.56
C ARG A 185 -7.77 1.20 22.11
N PHE A 186 -7.62 1.59 20.85
CA PHE A 186 -8.38 2.67 20.25
C PHE A 186 -9.89 2.40 20.28
N GLN A 187 -10.34 1.20 19.90
CA GLN A 187 -11.77 0.82 19.97
C GLN A 187 -12.31 0.83 21.41
N LEU A 188 -11.45 0.50 22.39
CA LEU A 188 -11.74 0.60 23.82
C LEU A 188 -11.69 2.04 24.36
N LYS A 189 -11.40 3.04 23.52
CA LYS A 189 -11.21 4.46 23.88
C LYS A 189 -10.07 4.68 24.87
N GLN A 190 -9.11 3.75 24.93
CA GLN A 190 -7.88 3.83 25.73
C GLN A 190 -6.81 4.56 24.92
N PHE A 191 -7.01 5.86 24.67
CA PHE A 191 -6.18 6.64 23.75
C PHE A 191 -4.70 6.72 24.14
N PRO A 192 -4.31 6.96 25.41
CA PRO A 192 -2.91 6.97 25.82
C PRO A 192 -2.22 5.62 25.56
N GLU A 193 -2.89 4.52 25.90
CA GLU A 193 -2.37 3.17 25.75
C GLU A 193 -2.35 2.71 24.29
N ALA A 194 -3.24 3.23 23.45
CA ALA A 194 -3.22 3.04 22.00
C ALA A 194 -2.02 3.75 21.38
N LEU A 195 -1.77 5.01 21.77
CA LEU A 195 -0.64 5.80 21.28
C LEU A 195 0.71 5.16 21.66
N ASP A 196 0.85 4.68 22.91
CA ASP A 196 2.02 3.92 23.37
C ASP A 196 2.26 2.66 22.51
N ALA A 197 1.20 1.92 22.17
CA ALA A 197 1.30 0.73 21.33
C ALA A 197 1.72 1.09 19.89
N TYR A 198 1.17 2.16 19.30
CA TYR A 198 1.61 2.63 17.99
C TYR A 198 3.06 3.11 17.99
N GLN A 199 3.48 3.85 19.03
CA GLN A 199 4.86 4.32 19.12
C GLN A 199 5.84 3.14 19.17
N LYS A 200 5.55 2.12 20.01
CA LYS A 200 6.37 0.89 20.05
C LYS A 200 6.41 0.15 18.71
N ALA A 201 5.33 0.22 17.92
CA ALA A 201 5.34 -0.34 16.57
C ALA A 201 6.27 0.45 15.63
N LEU A 202 6.27 1.79 15.73
CA LEU A 202 7.09 2.68 14.92
C LEU A 202 8.57 2.64 15.32
N ASP A 203 8.89 2.44 16.60
CA ASP A 203 10.27 2.25 17.06
C ASP A 203 10.90 0.98 16.44
N LEU A 204 10.10 -0.04 16.16
CA LEU A 204 10.53 -1.27 15.49
C LEU A 204 10.49 -1.16 13.96
N ASN A 205 9.52 -0.42 13.42
CA ASN A 205 9.37 -0.20 11.99
C ASN A 205 8.87 1.24 11.71
N PRO A 206 9.80 2.20 11.50
CA PRO A 206 9.44 3.59 11.22
C PRO A 206 8.65 3.78 9.91
N ARG A 207 8.65 2.77 9.02
CA ARG A 207 7.94 2.76 7.74
C ARG A 207 6.56 2.09 7.84
N HIS A 208 6.06 1.79 9.04
CA HIS A 208 4.74 1.18 9.22
C HIS A 208 3.62 2.23 9.00
N VAL A 209 3.24 2.43 7.74
CA VAL A 209 2.26 3.43 7.28
C VAL A 209 1.01 3.54 8.18
N SER A 210 0.35 2.41 8.45
CA SER A 210 -0.89 2.41 9.24
C SER A 210 -0.68 2.84 10.69
N ALA A 211 0.50 2.60 11.26
CA ALA A 211 0.81 3.00 12.63
C ALA A 211 1.10 4.50 12.70
N VAL A 212 1.80 5.07 11.70
CA VAL A 212 2.00 6.51 11.58
C VAL A 212 0.65 7.24 11.51
N ASN A 213 -0.22 6.82 10.59
CA ASN A 213 -1.51 7.46 10.38
C ASN A 213 -2.43 7.35 11.61
N ASN A 214 -2.48 6.18 12.26
CA ASN A 214 -3.33 5.99 13.44
C ASN A 214 -2.77 6.71 14.67
N ALA A 215 -1.45 6.75 14.87
CA ALA A 215 -0.83 7.54 15.93
C ALA A 215 -1.15 9.03 15.78
N ALA A 216 -1.02 9.57 14.56
CA ALA A 216 -1.39 10.96 14.28
C ALA A 216 -2.88 11.22 14.54
N ALA A 217 -3.76 10.29 14.16
CA ALA A 217 -5.20 10.43 14.38
C ALA A 217 -5.54 10.48 15.88
N VAL A 218 -4.93 9.59 16.68
CA VAL A 218 -5.12 9.56 18.13
C VAL A 218 -4.62 10.84 18.79
N ARG A 219 -3.44 11.35 18.40
CA ARG A 219 -2.91 12.63 18.90
C ARG A 219 -3.86 13.79 18.60
N TYR A 220 -4.35 13.86 17.36
CA TYR A 220 -5.31 14.89 16.96
C TYR A 220 -6.61 14.81 17.78
N MET A 221 -7.18 13.61 17.95
CA MET A 221 -8.38 13.39 18.77
C MET A 221 -8.17 13.70 20.25
N ALA A 222 -6.95 13.54 20.76
CA ALA A 222 -6.56 13.90 22.12
C ALA A 222 -6.35 15.42 22.32
N GLY A 223 -6.54 16.23 21.28
CA GLY A 223 -6.34 17.68 21.33
C GLY A 223 -4.88 18.12 21.17
N ASP A 224 -4.01 17.26 20.63
CA ASP A 224 -2.60 17.54 20.31
C ASP A 224 -2.38 17.61 18.78
N PRO A 225 -2.84 18.67 18.10
CA PRO A 225 -2.67 18.80 16.66
C PRO A 225 -1.20 18.99 16.27
N GLN A 226 -0.36 19.62 17.10
CA GLN A 226 1.06 19.79 16.78
C GLN A 226 1.79 18.45 16.80
N GLY A 227 1.62 17.65 17.86
CA GLY A 227 2.21 16.31 17.90
C GLY A 227 1.65 15.39 16.81
N ALA A 228 0.40 15.58 16.39
CA ALA A 228 -0.16 14.85 15.26
C ALA A 228 0.52 15.23 13.93
N LEU A 229 0.84 16.50 13.71
CA LEU A 229 1.61 16.95 12.54
C LEU A 229 3.02 16.39 12.56
N ASP A 230 3.70 16.49 13.71
CA ASP A 230 5.07 16.01 13.91
C ASP A 230 5.16 14.52 13.59
N GLN A 231 4.17 13.73 14.03
CA GLN A 231 4.06 12.30 13.73
C GLN A 231 3.99 12.01 12.23
N LEU A 232 3.20 12.79 11.47
CA LEU A 232 3.10 12.64 10.02
C LEU A 232 4.40 13.05 9.32
N ASP A 233 5.04 14.13 9.76
CA ASP A 233 6.29 14.61 9.20
C ASP A 233 7.46 13.64 9.48
N GLU A 234 7.48 12.98 10.64
CA GLU A 234 8.39 11.87 10.92
C GLU A 234 8.20 10.69 9.96
N GLY A 235 6.94 10.29 9.72
CA GLY A 235 6.64 9.26 8.72
C GLY A 235 7.07 9.66 7.31
N ALA A 236 6.88 10.92 6.94
CA ALA A 236 7.36 11.44 5.65
C ALA A 236 8.88 11.33 5.54
N ARG A 237 9.62 11.73 6.58
CA ARG A 237 11.09 11.58 6.66
C ARG A 237 11.55 10.12 6.62
N ALA A 238 10.76 9.20 7.16
CA ALA A 238 11.02 7.76 7.09
C ALA A 238 10.74 7.15 5.70
N GLY A 239 10.28 7.94 4.72
CA GLY A 239 10.08 7.50 3.34
C GLY A 239 8.72 6.85 3.09
N VAL A 240 7.68 7.24 3.84
CA VAL A 240 6.28 6.84 3.60
C VAL A 240 5.35 8.01 3.28
N GLY A 241 5.91 9.18 2.91
CA GLY A 241 5.16 10.41 2.63
C GLY A 241 3.97 10.24 1.66
N GLY A 242 4.15 9.46 0.59
CA GLY A 242 3.10 9.19 -0.41
C GLY A 242 1.94 8.31 0.08
N HIS A 243 2.01 7.78 1.30
CA HIS A 243 0.97 6.92 1.89
C HIS A 243 0.38 7.50 3.19
N LEU A 244 0.72 8.75 3.51
CA LEU A 244 0.20 9.42 4.70
C LEU A 244 -1.24 9.90 4.52
N ASN A 245 -1.99 9.97 5.62
CA ASN A 245 -3.36 10.44 5.61
C ASN A 245 -3.43 11.97 5.44
N LEU A 246 -3.58 12.41 4.19
CA LEU A 246 -3.62 13.82 3.81
C LEU A 246 -4.84 14.57 4.40
N LYS A 247 -5.98 13.89 4.57
CA LYS A 247 -7.17 14.45 5.24
C LYS A 247 -6.84 14.87 6.67
N LEU A 248 -6.24 13.95 7.39
CA LEU A 248 -5.84 14.16 8.77
C LEU A 248 -4.81 15.28 8.84
N LYS A 249 -3.80 15.28 7.96
CA LYS A 249 -2.81 16.37 7.87
C LYS A 249 -3.48 17.73 7.67
N HIS A 250 -4.46 17.79 6.78
CA HIS A 250 -5.24 19.01 6.54
C HIS A 250 -6.00 19.47 7.80
N LEU A 251 -6.79 18.58 8.42
CA LEU A 251 -7.53 18.89 9.65
C LEU A 251 -6.62 19.34 10.80
N ILE A 252 -5.44 18.73 10.90
CA ILE A 252 -4.39 19.12 11.84
C ILE A 252 -3.91 20.55 11.54
N LEU A 253 -3.58 20.84 10.28
CA LEU A 253 -3.08 22.15 9.86
C LEU A 253 -4.15 23.25 10.02
N GLU A 254 -5.42 22.94 9.81
CA GLU A 254 -6.53 23.85 10.14
C GLU A 254 -6.60 24.14 11.64
N ALA A 255 -6.54 23.10 12.47
CA ALA A 255 -6.54 23.26 13.94
C ALA A 255 -5.34 24.07 14.46
N LEU A 256 -4.22 24.05 13.72
CA LEU A 256 -3.02 24.85 14.00
C LEU A 256 -3.08 26.28 13.43
N GLY A 257 -4.19 26.69 12.80
CA GLY A 257 -4.30 28.01 12.16
C GLY A 257 -3.43 28.18 10.92
N ARG A 258 -3.03 27.07 10.27
CA ARG A 258 -2.20 27.01 9.06
C ARG A 258 -2.96 26.37 7.86
N PRO A 259 -4.21 26.77 7.57
CA PRO A 259 -5.05 26.09 6.56
C PRO A 259 -4.46 26.15 5.15
N THR A 260 -3.63 27.16 4.85
CA THR A 260 -2.93 27.32 3.57
C THR A 260 -1.82 26.29 3.33
N GLU A 261 -1.43 25.52 4.35
CA GLU A 261 -0.49 24.41 4.19
C GLU A 261 -1.20 23.07 3.94
N GLY A 262 -2.53 23.04 4.03
CA GLY A 262 -3.39 21.89 3.74
C GLY A 262 -4.41 22.16 2.62
N VAL A 263 -4.14 23.10 1.71
CA VAL A 263 -5.12 23.75 0.82
C VAL A 263 -6.22 22.85 0.23
N LEU A 264 -7.47 23.05 0.66
CA LEU A 264 -8.65 22.46 0.01
C LEU A 264 -9.15 23.27 -1.19
N GLN A 265 -8.82 24.55 -1.29
CA GLN A 265 -9.16 25.41 -2.43
C GLN A 265 -8.09 26.49 -2.63
N GLU A 266 -7.60 26.67 -3.84
CA GLU A 266 -6.51 27.60 -4.19
C GLU A 266 -6.86 28.44 -5.42
N ASP A 267 -6.72 29.76 -5.35
CA ASP A 267 -6.74 30.60 -6.55
C ASP A 267 -5.34 30.61 -7.19
N LEU A 268 -5.22 29.96 -8.35
CA LEU A 268 -4.00 29.81 -9.12
C LEU A 268 -3.84 30.89 -10.20
N SER A 269 -4.79 31.82 -10.31
CA SER A 269 -4.82 32.84 -11.35
C SER A 269 -3.56 33.71 -11.35
N ALA A 270 -3.06 34.04 -12.54
CA ALA A 270 -1.98 35.00 -12.68
C ALA A 270 -2.46 36.39 -12.21
N ALA A 271 -1.62 37.10 -11.46
CA ALA A 271 -1.89 38.47 -11.02
C ALA A 271 -1.29 39.48 -12.00
N GLY A 272 -2.03 40.55 -12.32
CA GLY A 272 -1.52 41.70 -13.07
C GLY A 272 -2.50 42.26 -14.12
N PRO A 273 -2.21 43.46 -14.67
CA PRO A 273 -3.02 44.05 -15.74
C PRO A 273 -3.02 43.15 -16.99
N GLY A 274 -4.20 42.76 -17.48
CA GLY A 274 -4.37 41.94 -18.69
C GLY A 274 -4.48 40.42 -18.45
N ALA A 275 -4.40 39.94 -17.21
CA ALA A 275 -4.65 38.54 -16.87
C ALA A 275 -6.16 38.26 -16.79
N ASP A 276 -6.75 37.80 -17.89
CA ASP A 276 -8.18 37.48 -17.97
C ASP A 276 -8.52 36.07 -17.45
N LEU A 277 -7.56 35.14 -17.50
CA LEU A 277 -7.80 33.74 -17.15
C LEU A 277 -7.81 33.55 -15.62
N GLY A 278 -8.96 33.16 -15.08
CA GLY A 278 -9.13 32.64 -13.73
C GLY A 278 -8.92 31.14 -13.68
N VAL A 279 -8.14 30.66 -12.70
CA VAL A 279 -7.95 29.23 -12.44
C VAL A 279 -8.05 28.99 -10.95
N VAL A 280 -9.02 28.21 -10.50
CA VAL A 280 -9.19 27.85 -9.08
C VAL A 280 -9.14 26.33 -8.95
N ARG A 281 -8.25 25.85 -8.09
CA ARG A 281 -8.11 24.43 -7.74
C ARG A 281 -8.95 24.12 -6.51
N PHE A 282 -9.51 22.93 -6.49
CA PHE A 282 -10.22 22.35 -5.35
C PHE A 282 -9.62 20.97 -5.07
N ALA A 283 -9.20 20.72 -3.84
CA ALA A 283 -8.96 19.36 -3.38
C ALA A 283 -10.33 18.75 -3.04
N LEU A 284 -10.73 17.78 -3.85
CA LEU A 284 -12.00 17.09 -3.78
C LEU A 284 -11.77 15.73 -3.09
N ALA A 285 -12.73 15.27 -2.30
CA ALA A 285 -12.55 14.09 -1.46
C ALA A 285 -13.38 12.91 -2.00
N PHE A 286 -12.73 12.04 -2.77
CA PHE A 286 -13.35 10.81 -3.26
C PHE A 286 -13.30 9.69 -2.20
N ASN A 287 -14.47 9.36 -1.64
CA ASN A 287 -14.66 8.14 -0.84
C ASN A 287 -15.13 7.02 -1.78
N GLY A 288 -14.23 6.11 -2.17
CA GLY A 288 -14.52 4.96 -3.04
C GLY A 288 -15.45 3.88 -2.45
N GLY A 289 -16.34 4.26 -1.53
CA GLY A 289 -17.34 3.38 -0.91
C GLY A 289 -16.86 2.59 0.31
N ASP A 290 -15.57 2.63 0.65
CA ASP A 290 -15.04 1.98 1.86
C ASP A 290 -14.97 2.97 3.04
N PRO A 291 -15.82 2.83 4.08
CA PRO A 291 -15.84 3.73 5.23
C PRO A 291 -14.62 3.57 6.16
N LEU A 292 -13.77 2.56 5.93
CA LEU A 292 -12.58 2.27 6.73
C LEU A 292 -11.30 2.87 6.14
N LEU A 293 -11.35 3.35 4.89
CA LEU A 293 -10.22 4.02 4.23
C LEU A 293 -10.44 5.54 4.23
N PRO A 294 -9.38 6.34 4.46
CA PRO A 294 -9.48 7.78 4.27
C PRO A 294 -9.77 8.09 2.79
N PRO A 295 -10.53 9.16 2.47
CA PRO A 295 -10.77 9.57 1.09
C PRO A 295 -9.46 9.78 0.34
N LEU A 296 -9.44 9.37 -0.92
CA LEU A 296 -8.44 9.84 -1.88
C LEU A 296 -8.77 11.30 -2.20
N TYR A 297 -7.75 12.14 -2.30
CA TYR A 297 -7.93 13.54 -2.68
C TYR A 297 -7.41 13.76 -4.08
N GLU A 298 -8.33 13.99 -5.00
CA GLU A 298 -8.08 14.50 -6.34
C GLU A 298 -8.14 16.02 -6.37
N ASN A 299 -7.54 16.62 -7.39
CA ASN A 299 -7.68 18.02 -7.70
C ASN A 299 -8.72 18.16 -8.83
N GLY A 300 -9.79 18.89 -8.56
CA GLY A 300 -10.67 19.46 -9.59
C GLY A 300 -10.38 20.93 -9.81
N TYR A 301 -10.68 21.43 -11.01
CA TYR A 301 -10.39 22.82 -11.38
C TYR A 301 -11.59 23.53 -12.00
N VAL A 302 -11.74 24.81 -11.67
CA VAL A 302 -12.62 25.75 -12.38
C VAL A 302 -11.74 26.72 -13.14
N VAL A 303 -11.86 26.74 -14.46
CA VAL A 303 -11.13 27.63 -15.36
C VAL A 303 -12.11 28.56 -16.03
N PHE A 304 -11.87 29.87 -16.00
CA PHE A 304 -12.84 30.84 -16.50
C PHE A 304 -12.20 32.11 -17.04
N SER A 305 -12.88 32.79 -17.96
CA SER A 305 -12.55 34.17 -18.33
C SER A 305 -13.20 35.12 -17.33
N ARG A 306 -12.44 36.07 -16.78
CA ARG A 306 -12.97 37.12 -15.91
C ARG A 306 -13.84 38.12 -16.68
N THR A 307 -13.54 38.31 -17.97
CA THR A 307 -14.25 39.23 -18.87
C THR A 307 -15.55 38.63 -19.39
N SER A 308 -15.50 37.47 -20.07
CA SER A 308 -16.69 36.86 -20.67
C SER A 308 -17.54 36.08 -19.65
N ARG A 309 -16.93 35.71 -18.51
CA ARG A 309 -17.49 34.82 -17.48
C ARG A 309 -17.75 33.39 -17.96
N GLN A 310 -17.37 33.02 -19.18
CA GLN A 310 -17.41 31.63 -19.59
C GLN A 310 -16.44 30.81 -18.74
N ALA A 311 -16.88 29.63 -18.33
CA ALA A 311 -16.12 28.74 -17.47
C ALA A 311 -16.17 27.30 -17.97
N ILE A 312 -15.18 26.51 -17.57
CA ILE A 312 -15.16 25.06 -17.71
C ILE A 312 -14.78 24.43 -16.37
N LEU A 313 -15.18 23.18 -16.20
CA LEU A 313 -14.69 22.32 -15.13
C LEU A 313 -13.66 21.34 -15.72
N VAL A 314 -12.57 21.10 -15.00
CA VAL A 314 -11.58 20.07 -15.35
C VAL A 314 -11.47 19.08 -14.20
N ASP A 315 -11.66 17.79 -14.49
CA ASP A 315 -11.69 16.68 -13.53
C ASP A 315 -12.54 16.98 -12.26
N PRO A 316 -13.84 17.32 -12.39
CA PRO A 316 -14.69 17.54 -11.23
C PRO A 316 -15.11 16.21 -10.60
N GLY A 317 -14.15 15.51 -9.99
CA GLY A 317 -14.26 14.17 -9.42
C GLY A 317 -15.50 13.92 -8.59
N VAL A 318 -15.71 14.75 -7.56
CA VAL A 318 -16.89 14.69 -6.71
C VAL A 318 -17.67 16.00 -6.68
N GLU A 319 -18.94 15.91 -6.28
CA GLU A 319 -19.77 17.08 -6.00
C GLU A 319 -19.19 17.84 -4.81
N ASP A 320 -18.98 19.13 -4.98
CA ASP A 320 -18.47 19.99 -3.91
C ASP A 320 -19.19 21.34 -3.93
N PRO A 321 -19.84 21.75 -2.81
CA PRO A 321 -20.59 22.99 -2.75
C PRO A 321 -19.75 24.23 -3.03
N ARG A 322 -18.43 24.18 -2.79
CA ARG A 322 -17.52 25.32 -3.03
C ARG A 322 -17.37 25.62 -4.52
N ILE A 323 -17.50 24.61 -5.39
CA ILE A 323 -17.49 24.81 -6.85
C ILE A 323 -18.74 25.61 -7.26
N ALA A 324 -19.92 25.21 -6.78
CA ALA A 324 -21.17 25.92 -7.07
C ALA A 324 -21.17 27.34 -6.48
N GLU A 325 -20.62 27.54 -5.29
CA GLU A 325 -20.47 28.86 -4.68
C GLU A 325 -19.54 29.77 -5.49
N LEU A 326 -18.39 29.26 -5.97
CA LEU A 326 -17.48 30.00 -6.83
C LEU A 326 -18.18 30.43 -8.13
N ILE A 327 -18.93 29.52 -8.75
CA ILE A 327 -19.66 29.79 -9.99
C ILE A 327 -20.72 30.87 -9.76
N ALA A 328 -21.51 30.75 -8.69
CA ALA A 328 -22.56 31.69 -8.35
C ALA A 328 -21.99 33.08 -8.02
N ARG A 329 -20.96 33.17 -7.16
CA ARG A 329 -20.42 34.46 -6.69
C ARG A 329 -19.80 35.28 -7.83
N ASN A 330 -19.21 34.62 -8.82
CA ASN A 330 -18.55 35.27 -9.95
C ASN A 330 -19.46 35.35 -11.19
N HIS A 331 -20.71 34.88 -11.10
CA HIS A 331 -21.67 34.82 -12.20
C HIS A 331 -21.11 34.09 -13.43
N LEU A 332 -20.43 32.96 -13.20
CA LEU A 332 -19.81 32.18 -14.28
C LEU A 332 -20.84 31.37 -15.06
N GLU A 333 -20.63 31.25 -16.36
CA GLU A 333 -21.40 30.40 -17.26
C GLU A 333 -20.58 29.16 -17.62
N VAL A 334 -20.87 28.02 -16.98
CA VAL A 334 -20.17 26.76 -17.27
C VAL A 334 -20.59 26.23 -18.64
N LYS A 335 -19.63 26.17 -19.57
CA LYS A 335 -19.84 25.78 -20.97
C LYS A 335 -19.45 24.33 -21.26
N ALA A 336 -18.58 23.71 -20.45
CA ALA A 336 -18.09 22.35 -20.67
C ALA A 336 -17.48 21.76 -19.40
N VAL A 337 -17.44 20.42 -19.34
CA VAL A 337 -16.62 19.63 -18.42
C VAL A 337 -15.56 18.91 -19.25
N PHE A 338 -14.32 18.89 -18.80
CA PHE A 338 -13.20 18.18 -19.44
C PHE A 338 -12.60 17.19 -18.46
N ASN A 339 -12.44 15.94 -18.89
CA ASN A 339 -11.78 14.94 -18.07
C ASN A 339 -10.48 14.47 -18.71
N THR A 340 -9.43 14.45 -17.91
CA THR A 340 -8.10 14.01 -18.34
C THR A 340 -8.08 12.50 -18.58
N HIS A 341 -8.87 11.75 -17.80
CA HIS A 341 -9.08 10.30 -17.93
C HIS A 341 -10.35 9.86 -17.18
N ASN A 342 -10.77 8.59 -17.32
CA ASN A 342 -12.09 8.11 -16.88
C ASN A 342 -12.09 7.31 -15.57
N HIS A 343 -11.16 7.59 -14.65
CA HIS A 343 -11.20 7.01 -13.30
C HIS A 343 -12.30 7.64 -12.44
N ASP A 344 -12.75 6.90 -11.42
CA ASP A 344 -13.90 7.30 -10.61
C ASP A 344 -13.65 8.58 -9.82
N ASP A 345 -12.47 8.69 -9.23
CA ASP A 345 -12.01 9.85 -8.50
C ASP A 345 -11.91 11.11 -9.35
N HIS A 346 -11.78 11.04 -10.68
CA HIS A 346 -11.70 12.23 -11.55
C HIS A 346 -13.01 12.61 -12.23
N ALA A 347 -13.90 11.63 -12.41
CA ALA A 347 -15.08 11.82 -13.24
C ALA A 347 -16.41 11.68 -12.47
N ALA A 348 -16.47 11.08 -11.27
CA ALA A 348 -17.73 10.58 -10.65
C ALA A 348 -18.92 11.56 -10.66
N ALA A 349 -18.68 12.87 -10.52
CA ALA A 349 -19.71 13.89 -10.54
C ALA A 349 -20.06 14.46 -11.93
N ASP A 350 -19.46 13.96 -13.01
CA ASP A 350 -19.74 14.37 -14.40
C ASP A 350 -21.23 14.44 -14.70
N LYS A 351 -21.97 13.38 -14.36
CA LYS A 351 -23.39 13.26 -14.65
C LYS A 351 -24.18 14.40 -13.99
N VAL A 352 -23.77 14.77 -12.77
CA VAL A 352 -24.41 15.83 -12.00
C VAL A 352 -24.06 17.19 -12.58
N TYR A 353 -22.78 17.49 -12.80
CA TYR A 353 -22.37 18.78 -13.33
C TYR A 353 -22.83 19.02 -14.77
N ALA A 354 -22.80 17.99 -15.62
CA ALA A 354 -23.33 18.07 -16.99
C ALA A 354 -24.83 18.38 -17.00
N ALA A 355 -25.60 17.76 -16.09
CA ALA A 355 -27.03 18.03 -15.97
C ALA A 355 -27.31 19.43 -15.38
N LEU A 356 -26.60 19.79 -14.30
CA LEU A 356 -26.77 21.05 -13.58
C LEU A 356 -26.49 22.26 -14.49
N TYR A 357 -25.42 22.20 -15.28
CA TYR A 357 -24.98 23.31 -16.13
C TYR A 357 -25.37 23.15 -17.60
N LYS A 358 -26.02 22.04 -17.98
CA LYS A 358 -26.33 21.70 -19.39
C LYS A 358 -25.08 21.72 -20.27
N ALA A 359 -23.96 21.30 -19.70
CA ALA A 359 -22.64 21.36 -20.31
C ALA A 359 -22.25 19.98 -20.87
N PRO A 360 -21.70 19.90 -22.10
CA PRO A 360 -21.11 18.67 -22.61
C PRO A 360 -19.85 18.27 -21.82
N VAL A 361 -19.64 16.96 -21.70
CA VAL A 361 -18.41 16.37 -21.13
C VAL A 361 -17.47 15.99 -22.26
N TYR A 362 -16.21 16.41 -22.21
CA TYR A 362 -15.17 16.06 -23.18
C TYR A 362 -14.23 14.99 -22.60
N LEU A 363 -14.00 13.93 -23.37
CA LEU A 363 -13.14 12.79 -22.99
C LEU A 363 -12.50 12.18 -24.24
N SER A 364 -11.29 11.63 -24.09
CA SER A 364 -10.62 10.93 -25.19
C SER A 364 -11.36 9.66 -25.62
N LEU A 365 -11.44 9.39 -26.93
CA LEU A 365 -12.01 8.14 -27.46
C LEU A 365 -11.21 6.88 -27.10
N LYS A 366 -9.98 7.05 -26.63
CA LYS A 366 -9.12 5.95 -26.19
C LYS A 366 -9.39 5.53 -24.74
N GLU A 367 -10.22 6.29 -24.02
CA GLU A 367 -10.67 5.90 -22.69
C GLU A 367 -11.69 4.76 -22.76
N GLU A 368 -11.73 3.96 -21.69
CA GLU A 368 -12.68 2.88 -21.59
C GLU A 368 -14.10 3.44 -21.48
N LYS A 369 -15.02 2.90 -22.31
CA LYS A 369 -16.41 3.35 -22.31
C LYS A 369 -17.12 2.84 -21.06
N ARG A 370 -17.81 3.74 -20.38
CA ARG A 370 -18.57 3.44 -19.18
C ARG A 370 -20.04 3.77 -19.37
N THR A 371 -20.92 2.85 -18.95
CA THR A 371 -22.38 2.97 -19.14
C THR A 371 -23.06 3.81 -18.07
N ASP A 372 -22.40 4.03 -16.93
CA ASP A 372 -22.85 4.85 -15.81
C ASP A 372 -22.49 6.34 -15.96
N ARG A 373 -21.78 6.70 -17.04
CA ARG A 373 -21.30 8.06 -17.35
C ARG A 373 -22.21 8.77 -18.36
N PRO A 374 -22.26 10.12 -18.36
CA PRO A 374 -22.99 10.85 -19.38
C PRO A 374 -22.39 10.61 -20.78
N ALA A 375 -23.16 10.93 -21.82
CA ALA A 375 -22.63 10.91 -23.18
C ALA A 375 -21.49 11.94 -23.31
N VAL A 376 -20.32 11.47 -23.73
CA VAL A 376 -19.14 12.30 -23.90
C VAL A 376 -18.99 12.80 -25.35
N ARG A 377 -18.46 14.00 -25.51
CA ARG A 377 -17.91 14.50 -26.77
C ARG A 377 -16.46 14.02 -26.88
N PRO A 378 -16.12 13.31 -27.96
CA PRO A 378 -14.75 12.84 -28.14
C PRO A 378 -13.80 14.01 -28.36
N ILE A 379 -12.58 13.91 -27.84
CA ILE A 379 -11.48 14.84 -28.15
C ILE A 379 -10.20 14.10 -28.54
N GLY A 380 -9.52 14.59 -29.58
CA GLY A 380 -8.30 14.01 -30.15
C GLY A 380 -7.02 14.74 -29.78
N ASP A 381 -5.87 14.16 -30.17
CA ASP A 381 -4.55 14.73 -29.92
C ASP A 381 -4.35 16.01 -30.75
N GLY A 382 -3.94 17.10 -30.09
CA GLY A 382 -3.76 18.42 -30.70
C GLY A 382 -5.06 19.16 -30.99
N GLU A 383 -6.23 18.58 -30.74
CA GLU A 383 -7.53 19.23 -30.97
C GLU A 383 -7.70 20.43 -30.04
N THR A 384 -8.34 21.49 -30.55
CA THR A 384 -8.58 22.72 -29.81
C THR A 384 -10.06 23.06 -29.74
N ILE A 385 -10.53 23.41 -28.53
CA ILE A 385 -11.89 23.89 -28.27
C ILE A 385 -11.79 25.32 -27.77
N SER A 386 -12.44 26.26 -28.47
CA SER A 386 -12.39 27.68 -28.14
C SER A 386 -13.63 28.13 -27.36
N PHE A 387 -13.38 28.89 -26.30
CA PHE A 387 -14.37 29.60 -25.49
C PHE A 387 -14.09 31.10 -25.58
N GLU A 388 -15.02 31.93 -25.18
CA GLU A 388 -14.79 33.37 -25.16
C GLU A 388 -13.77 33.71 -24.06
N GLY A 389 -12.57 34.11 -24.46
CA GLY A 389 -11.47 34.49 -23.55
C GLY A 389 -10.37 33.44 -23.39
N PHE A 390 -10.59 32.17 -23.77
CA PHE A 390 -9.55 31.13 -23.69
C PHE A 390 -9.78 29.95 -24.64
N THR A 391 -8.71 29.22 -24.94
CA THR A 391 -8.73 28.02 -25.79
C THR A 391 -8.15 26.85 -25.00
N VAL A 392 -8.83 25.70 -25.10
CA VAL A 392 -8.37 24.43 -24.55
C VAL A 392 -7.71 23.63 -25.65
N GLN A 393 -6.43 23.30 -25.51
CA GLN A 393 -5.73 22.37 -26.39
C GLN A 393 -5.56 21.02 -25.71
N ALA A 394 -6.03 19.94 -26.34
CA ALA A 394 -5.84 18.58 -25.84
C ALA A 394 -4.49 18.01 -26.30
N LEU A 395 -3.76 17.42 -25.36
CA LEU A 395 -2.50 16.71 -25.60
C LEU A 395 -2.67 15.28 -25.09
N LEU A 396 -2.85 14.32 -25.99
CA LEU A 396 -2.98 12.92 -25.59
C LEU A 396 -1.66 12.43 -25.01
N THR A 397 -1.71 11.93 -23.77
CA THR A 397 -0.58 11.48 -22.98
C THR A 397 -0.79 10.05 -22.49
N PRO A 398 -0.91 9.06 -23.40
CA PRO A 398 -1.20 7.68 -23.02
C PRO A 398 -0.10 7.12 -22.12
N GLY A 399 -0.50 6.45 -21.04
CA GLY A 399 0.44 5.80 -20.12
C GLY A 399 -0.20 5.46 -18.78
N HIS A 400 -0.78 6.43 -18.08
CA HIS A 400 -1.56 6.17 -16.88
C HIS A 400 -2.85 5.41 -17.23
N THR A 401 -3.58 5.92 -18.23
CA THR A 401 -4.62 5.21 -18.99
C THR A 401 -4.31 5.27 -20.49
N ALA A 402 -5.01 4.47 -21.30
CA ALA A 402 -4.82 4.46 -22.75
C ALA A 402 -5.27 5.76 -23.44
N GLY A 403 -6.18 6.51 -22.82
CA GLY A 403 -6.70 7.78 -23.32
C GLY A 403 -6.40 8.98 -22.45
N SER A 404 -5.50 8.86 -21.46
CA SER A 404 -5.00 9.97 -20.66
C SER A 404 -4.67 11.16 -21.57
N THR A 405 -5.15 12.33 -21.18
CA THR A 405 -5.09 13.57 -21.95
C THR A 405 -4.77 14.72 -21.01
N CYS A 406 -3.74 15.50 -21.32
CA CYS A 406 -3.50 16.77 -20.67
C CYS A 406 -4.24 17.89 -21.42
N PHE A 407 -4.70 18.91 -20.71
CA PHE A 407 -5.29 20.11 -21.32
C PHE A 407 -4.40 21.32 -21.08
N LEU A 408 -3.95 21.96 -22.17
CA LEU A 408 -3.18 23.21 -22.12
C LEU A 408 -4.13 24.40 -22.34
N ILE A 409 -4.18 25.30 -21.36
CA ILE A 409 -5.02 26.51 -21.39
C ILE A 409 -4.18 27.70 -20.93
N GLY A 410 -3.80 28.56 -21.87
CA GLY A 410 -2.87 29.65 -21.60
C GLY A 410 -1.54 29.12 -21.06
N GLY A 411 -1.16 29.54 -19.85
CA GLY A 411 0.05 29.09 -19.15
C GLY A 411 -0.14 27.91 -18.19
N TYR A 412 -1.27 27.21 -18.25
CA TYR A 412 -1.62 26.12 -17.33
C TYR A 412 -1.78 24.80 -18.08
N LEU A 413 -1.14 23.75 -17.57
CA LEU A 413 -1.27 22.39 -18.05
C LEU A 413 -2.02 21.56 -17.01
N PHE A 414 -3.28 21.22 -17.28
CA PHE A 414 -4.05 20.27 -16.48
C PHE A 414 -3.64 18.87 -16.87
N SER A 415 -2.77 18.25 -16.07
CA SER A 415 -2.07 17.01 -16.44
C SER A 415 -2.78 15.75 -15.98
N GLY A 416 -3.81 15.85 -15.14
CA GLY A 416 -4.40 14.71 -14.46
C GLY A 416 -3.30 13.86 -13.81
N ASP A 417 -3.37 12.55 -14.04
CA ASP A 417 -2.38 11.61 -13.54
C ASP A 417 -1.26 11.34 -14.55
N THR A 418 -1.01 12.24 -15.51
CA THR A 418 0.14 12.09 -16.41
C THR A 418 1.43 12.52 -15.72
N LEU A 419 1.50 13.78 -15.28
CA LEU A 419 2.66 14.39 -14.63
C LEU A 419 2.20 14.99 -13.30
N LEU A 420 2.84 14.57 -12.22
CA LEU A 420 2.58 14.98 -10.83
C LEU A 420 3.82 15.72 -10.31
N ALA A 421 3.67 16.47 -9.22
CA ALA A 421 4.84 17.11 -8.60
C ALA A 421 5.74 16.06 -7.95
N ASP A 422 6.99 15.97 -8.41
CA ASP A 422 7.99 15.00 -7.97
C ASP A 422 7.60 13.51 -8.25
N ASP A 423 6.56 13.25 -9.07
CA ASP A 423 6.03 11.91 -9.37
C ASP A 423 5.41 11.84 -10.79
N ILE A 424 4.95 10.67 -11.23
CA ILE A 424 4.16 10.44 -12.46
C ILE A 424 3.05 9.43 -12.18
N GLY A 425 1.98 9.43 -12.97
CA GLY A 425 0.89 8.47 -12.76
C GLY A 425 1.38 7.03 -12.80
N SER A 426 0.85 6.23 -11.88
CA SER A 426 1.09 4.79 -11.90
C SER A 426 0.22 4.14 -12.97
N PRO A 427 0.80 3.36 -13.91
CA PRO A 427 0.01 2.59 -14.86
C PRO A 427 -0.83 1.54 -14.13
N ALA A 428 -2.10 1.41 -14.49
CA ALA A 428 -3.00 0.43 -13.90
C ALA A 428 -2.79 -0.98 -14.51
N GLY A 429 -2.93 -2.02 -13.67
CA GLY A 429 -3.00 -3.43 -14.10
C GLY A 429 -1.67 -4.10 -14.45
N GLY A 430 -1.75 -5.33 -14.97
CA GLY A 430 -0.61 -6.12 -15.47
C GLY A 430 0.28 -6.76 -14.40
N ASN A 431 1.32 -7.47 -14.84
CA ASN A 431 2.43 -7.92 -13.99
C ASN A 431 3.52 -6.82 -13.87
N ASP A 432 4.55 -7.06 -13.05
CA ASP A 432 5.61 -6.07 -12.79
C ASP A 432 6.31 -5.58 -14.06
N ARG A 433 6.56 -6.47 -15.02
CA ARG A 433 7.20 -6.11 -16.30
C ARG A 433 6.30 -5.19 -17.13
N GLN A 434 5.01 -5.52 -17.23
CA GLN A 434 4.05 -4.71 -17.97
C GLN A 434 3.91 -3.31 -17.36
N ARG A 435 3.90 -3.21 -16.02
CA ARG A 435 3.91 -1.91 -15.34
C ARG A 435 5.19 -1.11 -15.59
N ALA A 436 6.35 -1.76 -15.59
CA ALA A 436 7.63 -1.11 -15.88
C ALA A 436 7.70 -0.59 -17.32
N ASP A 437 7.21 -1.37 -18.29
CA ASP A 437 7.14 -0.97 -19.70
C ASP A 437 6.16 0.21 -19.89
N ALA A 438 4.97 0.14 -19.29
CA ALA A 438 3.99 1.23 -19.33
C ALA A 438 4.53 2.53 -18.69
N ARG A 439 5.22 2.42 -17.55
CA ARG A 439 5.87 3.56 -16.89
C ARG A 439 6.94 4.18 -17.78
N SER A 440 7.76 3.36 -18.45
CA SER A 440 8.77 3.83 -19.39
C SER A 440 8.14 4.56 -20.59
N GLY A 441 7.01 4.05 -21.09
CA GLY A 441 6.20 4.71 -22.12
C GLY A 441 5.67 6.07 -21.68
N LEU A 442 5.12 6.16 -20.47
CA LEU A 442 4.64 7.41 -19.88
C LEU A 442 5.78 8.44 -19.73
N VAL A 443 6.94 8.03 -19.21
CA VAL A 443 8.14 8.90 -19.10
C VAL A 443 8.54 9.45 -20.47
N ARG A 444 8.53 8.61 -21.52
CA ARG A 444 8.85 9.07 -22.88
C ARG A 444 7.86 10.11 -23.37
N VAL A 445 6.56 9.86 -23.20
CA VAL A 445 5.49 10.79 -23.58
C VAL A 445 5.65 12.14 -22.86
N ILE A 446 5.93 12.13 -21.55
CA ILE A 446 6.18 13.35 -20.78
C ILE A 446 7.37 14.12 -21.34
N ARG A 447 8.49 13.45 -21.60
CA ARG A 447 9.71 14.08 -22.14
C ARG A 447 9.50 14.70 -23.52
N GLU A 448 8.84 13.97 -24.41
CA GLU A 448 8.65 14.42 -25.81
C GLU A 448 7.60 15.53 -25.92
N LYS A 449 6.47 15.40 -25.18
CA LYS A 449 5.32 16.30 -25.33
C LYS A 449 5.24 17.40 -24.27
N LEU A 450 5.49 17.08 -23.01
CA LEU A 450 5.23 18.04 -21.91
C LEU A 450 6.47 18.86 -21.59
N LEU A 451 7.65 18.25 -21.59
CA LEU A 451 8.91 18.97 -21.34
C LEU A 451 9.35 19.86 -22.51
N SER A 452 8.66 19.79 -23.65
CA SER A 452 8.83 20.72 -24.78
C SER A 452 8.00 22.00 -24.65
N LEU A 453 7.12 22.09 -23.64
CA LEU A 453 6.36 23.31 -23.32
C LEU A 453 7.26 24.37 -22.65
N ASP A 454 6.78 25.62 -22.57
CA ASP A 454 7.48 26.68 -21.83
C ASP A 454 7.71 26.23 -20.38
N GLY A 455 8.95 26.32 -19.89
CA GLY A 455 9.31 25.93 -18.53
C GLY A 455 8.52 26.63 -17.42
N ARG A 456 7.94 27.80 -17.70
CA ARG A 456 7.06 28.55 -16.79
C ARG A 456 5.62 28.01 -16.76
N THR A 457 5.25 27.11 -17.66
CA THR A 457 3.93 26.48 -17.71
C THR A 457 3.66 25.81 -16.37
N ARG A 458 2.57 26.21 -15.72
CA ARG A 458 2.17 25.69 -14.41
C ARG A 458 1.44 24.37 -14.61
N VAL A 459 1.97 23.31 -14.01
CA VAL A 459 1.37 21.98 -14.05
C VAL A 459 0.35 21.87 -12.91
N CYS A 460 -0.87 21.54 -13.29
CA CYS A 460 -2.06 21.40 -12.46
C CYS A 460 -2.46 19.90 -12.47
N PRO A 461 -1.87 19.08 -11.58
CA PRO A 461 -2.05 17.63 -11.61
C PRO A 461 -3.39 17.17 -11.04
N GLY A 462 -3.74 15.92 -11.31
CA GLY A 462 -4.90 15.22 -10.75
C GLY A 462 -4.76 14.93 -9.25
N HIS A 463 -3.53 14.78 -8.73
CA HIS A 463 -3.28 14.64 -7.30
C HIS A 463 -2.07 15.48 -6.86
N GLY A 464 -2.04 15.82 -5.56
CA GLY A 464 -0.91 16.53 -4.96
C GLY A 464 -0.86 18.03 -5.28
N LYS A 465 0.33 18.64 -5.12
CA LYS A 465 0.57 20.09 -5.28
C LYS A 465 0.78 20.47 -6.76
N THR A 466 0.51 21.72 -7.13
CA THR A 466 0.92 22.26 -8.44
C THR A 466 2.44 22.38 -8.53
N THR A 467 2.98 22.32 -9.76
CA THR A 467 4.41 22.47 -10.05
C THR A 467 4.62 23.25 -11.37
N THR A 468 5.81 23.24 -11.95
CA THR A 468 6.09 23.81 -13.27
C THR A 468 6.87 22.84 -14.15
N ILE A 469 6.77 22.99 -15.47
CA ILE A 469 7.53 22.17 -16.41
C ILE A 469 9.04 22.25 -16.14
N ALA A 470 9.57 23.44 -15.82
CA ALA A 470 10.98 23.60 -15.47
C ALA A 470 11.35 22.86 -14.17
N ALA A 471 10.50 22.92 -13.14
CA ALA A 471 10.75 22.23 -11.88
C ALA A 471 10.76 20.71 -12.07
N GLU A 472 9.78 20.16 -12.79
CA GLU A 472 9.72 18.71 -13.04
C GLU A 472 10.86 18.24 -13.96
N ALA A 473 11.20 18.99 -15.00
CA ALA A 473 12.37 18.68 -15.84
C ALA A 473 13.67 18.64 -15.03
N ALA A 474 13.83 19.55 -14.08
CA ALA A 474 15.03 19.69 -13.27
C ALA A 474 15.05 18.83 -12.01
N GLY A 475 13.90 18.32 -11.54
CA GLY A 475 13.71 17.79 -10.19
C GLY A 475 13.16 16.37 -10.13
N ASN A 476 12.26 16.01 -11.05
CA ASN A 476 11.44 14.81 -10.94
C ASN A 476 12.28 13.51 -11.02
N PRO A 477 12.23 12.62 -10.01
CA PRO A 477 13.07 11.42 -9.95
C PRO A 477 12.81 10.43 -11.09
N PHE A 478 11.58 10.39 -11.63
CA PHE A 478 11.21 9.51 -12.75
C PHE A 478 11.70 10.06 -14.10
N LEU A 479 11.91 11.37 -14.18
CA LEU A 479 12.40 12.02 -15.40
C LEU A 479 13.93 12.13 -15.42
N LYS A 480 14.60 12.03 -14.27
CA LYS A 480 16.08 12.01 -14.17
C LYS A 480 16.70 10.65 -14.42
N ASN A 481 16.09 9.59 -13.90
CA ASN A 481 16.65 8.26 -13.96
C ASN A 481 16.14 7.51 -15.20
N GLN A 482 17.00 7.38 -16.22
CA GLN A 482 16.99 6.17 -17.03
C GLN A 482 18.35 5.48 -16.92
N PRO A 483 18.38 4.13 -16.96
CA PRO A 483 19.61 3.41 -17.27
C PRO A 483 20.13 3.96 -18.59
N ALA A 484 21.41 4.32 -18.63
CA ALA A 484 22.11 4.54 -19.88
C ALA A 484 21.87 3.34 -20.82
N ASP A 485 21.61 3.62 -22.10
CA ASP A 485 21.83 2.75 -23.25
C ASP A 485 21.93 1.24 -22.96
N LEU A 486 20.82 0.51 -23.11
CA LEU A 486 20.86 -0.95 -23.36
C LEU A 486 20.95 -1.30 -24.85
N ASN A 487 21.37 -0.34 -25.69
CA ASN A 487 21.76 -0.57 -27.09
C ASN A 487 23.17 -0.03 -27.33
N ARG A 488 24.16 -0.60 -26.63
CA ARG A 488 25.54 -0.72 -27.09
C ARG A 488 26.11 -2.07 -26.70
#